data_AF-A0A845TSS6-F1
#
_entry.id   AF-A0A845TSS6-F1
#
_cell.length_a   1.000
_cell.length_b   1.000
_cell.length_c   1.000
_cell.angle_alpha   90.00
_cell.angle_beta   90.00
_cell.angle_gamma   90.00
#
_symmetry.space_group_name_H-M   'P 1'
#
loop_
_entity.id
_entity.type
_entity.pdbx_description
1 polymer ?
#
loop_
_entity_poly.entity_id
_entity_poly.type
_entity_poly.pdbx_seq_one_letter_code
_entity_poly.pdbx_strand_id
1 'polypeptide(L)'
;MASSVETLRNLPAVFSTADFVRVTATSDSGTRSALLRLTERNWIKPAGPRTGLFYNLFLEPRAAENRALEAVRRLYPSATVVGAAVLHAHGWTTQIPHETDVAVLTRRSVKQFDGIHLIGRPRPWFVALMHSGELLRTTASPFAIESVTPAFALVDARQHGDVWLPDADDLELPVELPDTNHAVQTT
;
A
#
# COMPACT_ATOMS: atom_id res chain seq x y z
N MET A 1 26.79 19.21 16.44
CA MET A 1 25.91 18.92 15.29
C MET A 1 26.07 17.45 14.96
N ALA A 2 24.99 16.66 14.98
CA ALA A 2 25.07 15.25 14.60
C ALA A 2 25.50 15.15 13.12
N SER A 3 26.35 14.15 12.82
CA SER A 3 26.73 13.86 11.44
C SER A 3 25.50 13.43 10.64
N SER A 4 25.42 13.74 9.34
CA SER A 4 24.31 13.30 8.47
C SER A 4 24.06 11.80 8.53
N VAL A 5 25.12 11.00 8.76
CA VAL A 5 25.03 9.54 8.94
C VAL A 5 24.32 9.18 10.24
N GLU A 6 24.64 9.87 11.33
CA GLU A 6 24.01 9.64 12.64
C GLU A 6 22.53 10.03 12.61
N THR A 7 22.19 11.12 11.93
CA THR A 7 20.79 11.49 11.68
C THR A 7 20.02 10.39 10.95
N LEU A 8 20.58 9.84 9.86
CA LEU A 8 19.90 8.80 9.08
C LEU A 8 19.76 7.48 9.82
N ARG A 9 20.68 7.14 10.73
CA ARG A 9 20.54 5.95 11.60
C ARG A 9 19.38 6.08 12.59
N ASN A 10 19.03 7.31 12.96
CA ASN A 10 17.94 7.59 13.90
C ASN A 10 16.59 7.82 13.20
N LEU A 11 16.53 7.75 11.86
CA LEU A 11 15.30 7.89 11.10
C LEU A 11 14.75 6.53 10.67
N PRO A 12 13.41 6.35 10.65
CA PRO A 12 12.80 5.12 10.16
C PRO A 12 13.05 4.91 8.66
N ALA A 13 12.77 3.69 8.19
CA ALA A 13 12.91 3.31 6.78
C ALA A 13 12.08 4.20 5.83
N VAL A 14 10.91 4.66 6.29
CA VAL A 14 10.12 5.71 5.65
C VAL A 14 9.97 6.86 6.63
N PHE A 15 10.38 8.07 6.25
CA PHE A 15 10.28 9.25 7.10
C PHE A 15 9.73 10.46 6.36
N SER A 16 9.14 11.38 7.11
CA SER A 16 8.62 12.65 6.64
C SER A 16 9.61 13.78 6.89
N THR A 17 9.43 14.92 6.21
CA THR A 17 10.16 16.15 6.53
C THR A 17 10.05 16.52 8.02
N ALA A 18 8.89 16.27 8.65
CA ALA A 18 8.67 16.55 10.06
C ALA A 18 9.50 15.65 10.99
N ASP A 19 9.71 14.37 10.64
CA ASP A 19 10.59 13.49 11.40
C ASP A 19 12.04 13.95 11.29
N PHE A 20 12.45 14.35 10.09
CA PHE A 20 13.80 14.86 9.85
C PHE A 20 14.08 16.12 10.69
N VAL A 21 13.16 17.08 10.70
CA VAL A 21 13.25 18.30 11.53
C VAL A 21 13.34 17.92 13.01
N ARG A 22 12.53 16.97 13.47
CA ARG A 22 12.50 16.52 14.87
C ARG A 22 13.83 15.92 15.30
N VAL A 23 14.47 15.11 14.47
CA VAL A 23 15.75 14.48 14.77
C VAL A 23 16.92 15.46 14.67
N THR A 24 16.86 16.42 13.75
CA THR A 24 17.99 17.33 13.48
C THR A 24 17.93 18.65 14.25
N ALA A 25 16.79 18.98 14.87
CA ALA A 25 16.53 20.28 15.52
C ALA A 25 16.86 21.48 14.61
N THR A 26 16.76 21.30 13.28
CA THR A 26 17.14 22.32 12.28
C THR A 26 15.94 23.20 11.91
N SER A 27 16.18 24.47 11.58
CA SER A 27 15.15 25.39 11.10
C SER A 27 14.65 25.02 9.69
N ASP A 28 13.41 25.40 9.35
CA ASP A 28 12.74 25.03 8.09
C ASP A 28 13.54 25.34 6.82
N SER A 29 14.30 26.45 6.79
CA SER A 29 15.08 26.83 5.60
C SER A 29 16.28 25.92 5.35
N GLY A 30 16.90 25.39 6.41
CA GLY A 30 18.04 24.47 6.30
C GLY A 30 17.65 23.05 5.88
N THR A 31 16.44 22.63 6.24
CA THR A 31 15.92 21.27 6.02
C THR A 31 15.82 20.91 4.55
N ARG A 32 15.27 21.79 3.70
CA ARG A 32 15.12 21.51 2.26
C ARG A 32 16.47 21.28 1.59
N SER A 33 17.43 22.15 1.88
CA SER A 33 18.79 22.05 1.33
C SER A 33 19.51 20.80 1.84
N ALA A 34 19.27 20.39 3.09
CA ALA A 34 19.82 19.15 3.63
C ALA A 34 19.23 17.92 2.93
N LEU A 35 17.91 17.83 2.81
CA LEU A 35 17.23 16.71 2.12
C LEU A 35 17.64 16.61 0.66
N LEU A 36 17.81 17.75 -0.04
CA LEU A 36 18.31 17.76 -1.41
C LEU A 36 19.70 17.13 -1.52
N ARG A 37 20.65 17.56 -0.67
CA ARG A 37 22.01 16.98 -0.66
C ARG A 37 22.01 15.48 -0.33
N LEU A 38 21.14 15.03 0.56
CA LEU A 38 21.01 13.61 0.89
C LEU A 38 20.44 12.80 -0.29
N THR A 39 19.52 13.39 -1.05
CA THR A 39 18.96 12.80 -2.26
C THR A 39 20.01 12.71 -3.37
N GLU A 40 20.79 13.77 -3.60
CA GLU A 40 21.91 13.80 -4.57
C GLU A 40 22.99 12.75 -4.26
N ARG A 41 23.18 12.43 -2.98
CA ARG A 41 24.08 11.35 -2.51
C ARG A 41 23.46 9.95 -2.58
N ASN A 42 22.21 9.84 -3.03
CA ASN A 42 21.44 8.61 -3.06
C ASN A 42 21.31 7.90 -1.70
N TRP A 43 21.35 8.67 -0.60
CA TRP A 43 21.14 8.14 0.75
C TRP A 43 19.66 8.09 1.12
N ILE A 44 18.86 8.91 0.43
CA ILE A 44 17.41 8.92 0.56
C ILE A 44 16.79 9.05 -0.84
N LYS A 45 15.55 8.58 -0.99
CA LYS A 45 14.77 8.77 -2.22
C LYS A 45 13.40 9.36 -1.87
N PRO A 46 12.91 10.42 -2.53
CA PRO A 46 11.54 10.89 -2.34
C PRO A 46 10.53 9.79 -2.69
N ALA A 47 9.48 9.62 -1.87
CA ALA A 47 8.45 8.61 -2.12
C ALA A 47 7.54 8.94 -3.30
N GLY A 48 7.55 10.19 -3.73
CA GLY A 48 6.83 10.68 -4.90
C GLY A 48 6.82 12.20 -4.95
N PRO A 49 6.32 12.81 -6.06
CA PRO A 49 6.28 14.25 -6.21
C PRO A 49 5.43 14.93 -5.12
N ARG A 50 6.05 15.83 -4.35
CA ARG A 50 5.36 16.66 -3.33
C ARG A 50 4.59 15.83 -2.28
N THR A 51 5.07 14.64 -1.94
CA THR A 51 4.54 13.82 -0.84
C THR A 51 5.07 14.30 0.51
N GLY A 52 6.29 14.85 0.53
CA GLY A 52 7.00 15.20 1.77
C GLY A 52 7.50 13.96 2.54
N LEU A 53 7.48 12.79 1.90
CA LEU A 53 7.94 11.52 2.42
C LEU A 53 9.19 11.05 1.65
N PHE A 54 10.07 10.37 2.36
CA PHE A 54 11.35 9.88 1.85
C PHE A 54 11.61 8.46 2.34
N TYR A 55 12.20 7.65 1.47
CA TYR A 55 12.78 6.36 1.78
C TYR A 55 14.22 6.55 2.27
N ASN A 56 14.57 5.93 3.39
CA ASN A 56 15.92 5.92 3.94
C ASN A 56 16.74 4.79 3.32
N LEU A 57 17.34 5.08 2.15
CA LEU A 57 18.16 4.11 1.41
C LEU A 57 19.46 3.76 2.13
N PHE A 58 19.92 4.64 3.03
CA PHE A 58 21.08 4.38 3.87
C PHE A 58 20.82 3.26 4.88
N LEU A 59 19.63 3.24 5.50
CA LEU A 59 19.24 2.19 6.44
C LEU A 59 18.81 0.92 5.71
N GLU A 60 17.99 1.06 4.67
CA GLU A 60 17.46 -0.05 3.90
C GLU A 60 17.56 0.30 2.39
N PRO A 61 18.57 -0.24 1.66
CA PRO A 61 18.82 0.12 0.26
C PRO A 61 17.63 -0.12 -0.68
N ARG A 62 16.76 -1.07 -0.34
CA ARG A 62 15.55 -1.42 -1.10
C ARG A 62 14.26 -0.86 -0.49
N ALA A 63 14.36 0.15 0.38
CA ALA A 63 13.20 0.73 1.05
C ALA A 63 12.13 1.24 0.08
N ALA A 64 12.53 1.77 -1.09
CA ALA A 64 11.58 2.25 -2.08
C ALA A 64 10.67 1.15 -2.63
N GLU A 65 11.16 -0.08 -2.73
CA GLU A 65 10.41 -1.24 -3.22
C GLU A 65 9.64 -1.90 -2.06
N ASN A 66 10.32 -2.12 -0.94
CA ASN A 66 9.77 -2.87 0.19
C ASN A 66 8.78 -2.07 1.03
N ARG A 67 8.88 -0.73 1.02
CA ARG A 67 8.15 0.16 1.94
C ARG A 67 7.20 1.12 1.23
N ALA A 68 6.91 0.90 -0.06
CA ALA A 68 6.01 1.76 -0.83
C ALA A 68 4.61 1.86 -0.19
N LEU A 69 4.03 0.71 0.18
CA LEU A 69 2.72 0.66 0.84
C LEU A 69 2.74 1.32 2.23
N GLU A 70 3.83 1.19 2.98
CA GLU A 70 4.00 1.87 4.27
C GLU A 70 4.00 3.40 4.08
N ALA A 71 4.69 3.91 3.06
CA ALA A 71 4.70 5.33 2.73
C ALA A 71 3.30 5.83 2.34
N VAL A 72 2.55 5.03 1.57
CA VAL A 72 1.17 5.33 1.22
C VAL A 72 0.28 5.40 2.47
N ARG A 73 0.35 4.41 3.37
CA ARG A 73 -0.45 4.39 4.61
C ARG A 73 -0.14 5.55 5.54
N ARG A 74 1.10 6.03 5.53
CA ARG A 74 1.52 7.18 6.32
C ARG A 74 0.88 8.48 5.83
N LEU A 75 0.69 8.63 4.52
CA LEU A 75 0.01 9.80 3.94
C LEU A 75 -1.53 9.64 3.91
N TYR A 76 -1.98 8.41 3.72
CA TYR A 76 -3.38 8.02 3.63
C TYR A 76 -3.68 6.93 4.66
N PRO A 77 -4.09 7.31 5.89
CA PRO A 77 -4.54 6.33 6.89
C PRO A 77 -5.73 5.48 6.42
N SER A 78 -6.42 5.97 5.39
CA SER A 78 -7.35 5.29 4.49
C SER A 78 -6.93 3.98 3.84
N ALA A 79 -5.63 3.84 3.59
CA ALA A 79 -5.14 3.02 2.50
C ALA A 79 -5.45 1.54 2.70
N THR A 80 -6.06 0.94 1.68
CA THR A 80 -6.39 -0.49 1.64
C THR A 80 -6.02 -1.05 0.27
N VAL A 81 -5.24 -2.13 0.21
CA VAL A 81 -4.87 -2.78 -1.05
C VAL A 81 -6.09 -3.46 -1.67
N VAL A 82 -6.29 -3.26 -2.97
CA VAL A 82 -7.39 -3.80 -3.78
C VAL A 82 -6.86 -4.32 -5.12
N GLY A 83 -7.76 -4.75 -6.01
CA GLY A 83 -7.43 -5.09 -7.39
C GLY A 83 -6.60 -6.37 -7.54
N ALA A 84 -5.92 -6.49 -8.68
CA ALA A 84 -5.26 -7.73 -9.09
C ALA A 84 -4.10 -8.15 -8.17
N ALA A 85 -3.48 -7.20 -7.46
CA ALA A 85 -2.42 -7.53 -6.51
C ALA A 85 -2.92 -8.46 -5.40
N VAL A 86 -4.15 -8.23 -4.92
CA VAL A 86 -4.80 -9.10 -3.93
C VAL A 86 -5.04 -10.49 -4.52
N LEU A 87 -5.54 -10.57 -5.75
CA LEU A 87 -5.81 -11.84 -6.42
C LEU A 87 -4.52 -12.67 -6.54
N HIS A 88 -3.45 -12.07 -7.04
CA HIS A 88 -2.14 -12.72 -7.17
C HIS A 88 -1.58 -13.17 -5.82
N ALA A 89 -1.63 -12.31 -4.79
CA ALA A 89 -1.12 -12.64 -3.45
C ALA A 89 -1.85 -13.82 -2.79
N HIS A 90 -3.10 -14.06 -3.18
CA HIS A 90 -3.92 -15.19 -2.72
C HIS A 90 -3.94 -16.38 -3.70
N GLY A 91 -3.14 -16.34 -4.76
CA GLY A 91 -3.03 -17.43 -5.74
C GLY A 91 -4.23 -17.56 -6.68
N TRP A 92 -5.09 -16.53 -6.80
CA TRP A 92 -6.22 -16.54 -7.73
C TRP A 92 -5.81 -16.23 -9.17
N THR A 93 -4.56 -15.83 -9.39
CA THR A 93 -3.99 -15.65 -10.73
C THR A 93 -2.47 -15.81 -10.65
N THR A 94 -1.86 -16.29 -11.73
CA THR A 94 -0.40 -16.35 -11.86
C THR A 94 0.19 -15.07 -12.46
N GLN A 95 -0.65 -14.14 -12.93
CA GLN A 95 -0.19 -12.89 -13.52
C GLN A 95 0.24 -11.92 -12.43
N ILE A 96 1.46 -11.40 -12.55
CA ILE A 96 2.04 -10.43 -11.60
C ILE A 96 1.66 -9.01 -12.07
N PRO A 97 0.86 -8.25 -11.31
CA PRO A 97 0.52 -6.88 -11.67
C PRO A 97 1.77 -5.98 -11.67
N HIS A 98 1.83 -5.05 -12.62
CA HIS A 98 2.93 -4.07 -12.70
C HIS A 98 2.88 -3.00 -11.60
N GLU A 99 1.68 -2.67 -11.14
CA GLU A 99 1.43 -1.70 -10.08
C GLU A 99 0.51 -2.31 -9.03
N THR A 100 0.61 -1.82 -7.78
CA THR A 100 -0.33 -2.20 -6.73
C THR A 100 -1.44 -1.17 -6.62
N ASP A 101 -2.67 -1.63 -6.79
CA ASP A 101 -3.87 -0.82 -6.62
C ASP A 101 -4.19 -0.62 -5.14
N VAL A 102 -4.36 0.65 -4.73
CA VAL A 102 -4.66 1.00 -3.34
C VAL A 102 -5.83 1.97 -3.28
N ALA A 103 -6.91 1.53 -2.63
CA ALA A 103 -8.06 2.35 -2.33
C ALA A 103 -7.73 3.35 -1.20
N VAL A 104 -8.05 4.61 -1.43
CA VAL A 104 -7.96 5.71 -0.45
C VAL A 104 -9.27 6.50 -0.42
N LEU A 105 -9.53 7.23 0.67
CA LEU A 105 -10.70 8.11 0.71
C LEU A 105 -10.67 9.09 -0.45
N THR A 106 -11.77 9.22 -1.19
CA THR A 106 -11.89 10.16 -2.31
C THR A 106 -11.49 11.57 -1.89
N ARG A 107 -10.60 12.19 -2.67
CA ARG A 107 -10.11 13.56 -2.49
C ARG A 107 -10.05 14.25 -3.85
N ARG A 108 -10.01 15.59 -3.85
CA ARG A 108 -9.84 16.40 -5.07
C ARG A 108 -8.56 16.04 -5.83
N SER A 109 -7.51 15.65 -5.11
CA SER A 109 -6.28 15.13 -5.70
C SER A 109 -5.62 14.12 -4.77
N VAL A 110 -4.98 13.13 -5.39
CA VAL A 110 -4.13 12.14 -4.74
C VAL A 110 -2.68 12.36 -5.20
N LYS A 111 -1.72 12.03 -4.33
CA LYS A 111 -0.30 12.12 -4.65
C LYS A 111 0.13 10.89 -5.41
N GLN A 112 1.10 11.06 -6.29
CA GLN A 112 1.69 9.94 -7.01
C GLN A 112 2.77 9.27 -6.14
N PHE A 113 2.85 7.96 -6.24
CA PHE A 113 3.88 7.10 -5.66
C PHE A 113 4.37 6.16 -6.75
N ASP A 114 5.66 5.86 -6.77
CA ASP A 114 6.22 4.92 -7.74
C ASP A 114 5.62 3.51 -7.52
N GLY A 115 5.12 2.86 -8.57
CA GLY A 115 4.59 1.50 -8.53
C GLY A 115 3.26 1.31 -7.80
N ILE A 116 2.59 2.41 -7.43
CA ILE A 116 1.30 2.39 -6.73
C ILE A 116 0.29 3.20 -7.52
N HIS A 117 -0.85 2.56 -7.80
CA HIS A 117 -2.01 3.22 -8.36
C HIS A 117 -3.03 3.54 -7.26
N LEU A 118 -3.21 4.84 -6.97
CA LEU A 118 -4.14 5.29 -5.93
C LEU A 118 -5.55 5.53 -6.49
N ILE A 119 -6.53 4.85 -5.91
CA ILE A 119 -7.91 4.87 -6.37
C ILE A 119 -8.80 5.48 -5.29
N GLY A 120 -9.66 6.41 -5.68
CA GLY A 120 -10.59 7.06 -4.75
C GLY A 120 -11.83 6.20 -4.50
N ARG A 121 -12.08 5.83 -3.25
CA ARG A 121 -13.35 5.25 -2.80
C ARG A 121 -14.08 6.19 -1.83
N PRO A 122 -15.41 6.34 -1.93
CA PRO A 122 -16.16 7.25 -1.07
C PRO A 122 -16.24 6.71 0.36
N ARG A 123 -16.46 7.58 1.35
CA ARG A 123 -16.53 7.17 2.77
C ARG A 123 -17.48 6.00 3.06
N PRO A 124 -18.69 5.92 2.47
CA PRO A 124 -19.60 4.79 2.69
C PRO A 124 -19.01 3.43 2.30
N TRP A 125 -18.13 3.40 1.29
CA TRP A 125 -17.46 2.17 0.87
C TRP A 125 -16.57 1.61 1.99
N PHE A 126 -15.75 2.46 2.62
CA PHE A 126 -14.91 2.05 3.74
C PHE A 126 -15.74 1.62 4.96
N VAL A 127 -16.86 2.30 5.20
CA VAL A 127 -17.78 1.93 6.30
C VAL A 127 -18.42 0.57 6.05
N ALA A 128 -18.87 0.28 4.83
CA ALA A 128 -19.41 -1.02 4.47
C ALA A 128 -18.34 -2.11 4.61
N LEU A 129 -17.14 -1.86 4.10
CA LEU A 129 -16.01 -2.77 4.18
C LEU A 129 -15.66 -3.15 5.62
N MET A 130 -15.61 -2.19 6.55
CA MET A 130 -15.33 -2.46 7.97
C MET A 130 -16.35 -3.38 8.65
N HIS A 131 -17.61 -3.42 8.18
CA HIS A 131 -18.67 -4.25 8.76
C HIS A 131 -18.91 -5.55 7.99
N SER A 132 -18.33 -5.71 6.80
CA SER A 132 -18.58 -6.84 5.90
C SER A 132 -17.79 -8.11 6.25
N GLY A 133 -16.70 -7.99 7.01
CA GLY A 133 -15.72 -9.08 7.18
C GLY A 133 -14.72 -9.21 6.02
N GLU A 134 -14.88 -8.42 4.95
CA GLU A 134 -14.02 -8.47 3.75
C GLU A 134 -12.71 -7.69 3.90
N LEU A 135 -12.49 -7.06 5.06
CA LEU A 135 -11.26 -6.31 5.36
C LEU A 135 -10.26 -7.20 6.12
N LEU A 136 -9.17 -7.55 5.45
CA LEU A 136 -8.02 -8.18 6.05
C LEU A 136 -7.16 -7.12 6.76
N ARG A 137 -7.12 -7.21 8.10
CA ARG A 137 -6.24 -6.35 8.91
C ARG A 137 -4.77 -6.65 8.61
N THR A 138 -3.88 -5.73 8.92
CA THR A 138 -2.43 -5.84 8.66
C THR A 138 -1.81 -7.17 9.10
N THR A 139 -2.31 -7.81 10.17
CA THR A 139 -1.81 -9.10 10.65
C THR A 139 -2.22 -10.30 9.77
N ALA A 140 -3.29 -10.17 9.01
CA ALA A 140 -3.82 -11.21 8.12
C ALA A 140 -3.63 -10.86 6.62
N SER A 141 -3.37 -9.59 6.31
CA SER A 141 -3.05 -9.11 4.98
C SER A 141 -1.67 -9.64 4.54
N PRO A 142 -1.51 -10.08 3.28
CA PRO A 142 -0.20 -10.42 2.74
C PRO A 142 0.67 -9.18 2.45
N PHE A 143 0.13 -7.98 2.64
CA PHE A 143 0.79 -6.70 2.39
C PHE A 143 1.17 -5.99 3.69
N ALA A 144 2.05 -4.98 3.58
CA ALA A 144 2.44 -4.14 4.73
C ALA A 144 1.29 -3.29 5.32
N ILE A 145 0.13 -3.28 4.67
CA ILE A 145 -1.06 -2.49 5.05
C ILE A 145 -2.32 -3.36 4.92
N GLU A 146 -3.47 -2.85 5.36
CA GLU A 146 -4.76 -3.57 5.24
C GLU A 146 -5.08 -3.86 3.76
N SER A 147 -5.74 -4.98 3.48
CA SER A 147 -6.20 -5.35 2.15
C SER A 147 -7.63 -5.88 2.20
N VAL A 148 -8.30 -5.95 1.06
CA VAL A 148 -9.58 -6.68 0.97
C VAL A 148 -9.31 -8.18 0.78
N THR A 149 -10.34 -9.01 0.96
CA THR A 149 -10.32 -10.42 0.52
C THR A 149 -10.22 -10.51 -1.01
N PRO A 150 -9.73 -11.63 -1.57
CA PRO A 150 -9.67 -11.80 -3.02
C PRO A 150 -11.07 -11.79 -3.69
N ALA A 151 -12.08 -12.35 -3.04
CA ALA A 151 -13.46 -12.32 -3.55
C ALA A 151 -13.99 -10.89 -3.67
N PHE A 152 -13.80 -10.08 -2.62
CA PHE A 152 -14.22 -8.69 -2.64
C PHE A 152 -13.39 -7.84 -3.61
N ALA A 153 -12.08 -8.10 -3.73
CA ALA A 153 -11.23 -7.43 -4.73
C ALA A 153 -11.77 -7.62 -6.15
N LEU A 154 -12.18 -8.84 -6.49
CA LEU A 154 -12.74 -9.15 -7.81
C LEU A 154 -14.07 -8.43 -8.05
N VAL A 155 -14.97 -8.42 -7.05
CA VAL A 155 -16.26 -7.74 -7.15
C VAL A 155 -16.09 -6.22 -7.26
N ASP A 156 -15.25 -5.61 -6.41
CA ASP A 156 -14.97 -4.17 -6.43
C ASP A 156 -14.40 -3.74 -7.79
N ALA A 157 -13.43 -4.49 -8.30
CA ALA A 157 -12.79 -4.22 -9.57
C ALA A 157 -13.78 -4.30 -10.75
N ARG A 158 -14.65 -5.33 -10.77
CA ARG A 158 -15.70 -5.46 -11.80
C ARG A 158 -16.76 -4.35 -11.71
N GLN A 159 -17.13 -3.95 -10.51
CA GLN A 159 -18.14 -2.94 -10.28
C GLN A 159 -17.67 -1.54 -10.71
N HIS A 160 -16.40 -1.21 -10.45
CA HIS A 160 -15.86 0.12 -10.71
C HIS A 160 -15.15 0.25 -12.05
N GLY A 161 -14.55 -0.83 -12.57
CA GLY A 161 -13.85 -0.83 -13.87
C GLY A 161 -12.65 0.12 -13.92
N ASP A 162 -12.10 0.51 -12.77
CA ASP A 162 -11.02 1.49 -12.64
C ASP A 162 -9.67 0.86 -12.25
N VAL A 163 -9.61 -0.46 -12.24
CA VAL A 163 -8.39 -1.25 -12.03
C VAL A 163 -8.26 -2.30 -13.12
N TRP A 164 -7.03 -2.69 -13.41
CA TRP A 164 -6.78 -3.82 -14.30
C TRP A 164 -7.20 -5.13 -13.62
N LEU A 165 -7.73 -6.05 -14.42
CA LEU A 165 -8.13 -7.39 -14.00
C LEU A 165 -7.57 -8.43 -14.98
N PRO A 166 -7.16 -9.60 -14.49
CA PRO A 166 -6.89 -10.75 -15.36
C PRO A 166 -8.14 -11.15 -16.15
N ASP A 167 -7.93 -11.77 -17.31
CA ASP A 167 -9.00 -12.37 -18.07
C ASP A 167 -9.64 -13.54 -17.30
N ALA A 168 -10.87 -13.91 -17.66
CA ALA A 168 -11.65 -14.86 -16.88
C ALA A 168 -11.05 -16.27 -16.85
N ASP A 169 -10.29 -16.65 -17.87
CA ASP A 169 -9.54 -17.90 -18.00
C ASP A 169 -8.24 -17.92 -17.19
N ASP A 170 -7.74 -16.75 -16.77
CA ASP A 170 -6.56 -16.59 -15.90
C ASP A 170 -6.91 -16.51 -14.41
N LEU A 171 -8.17 -16.72 -14.05
CA LEU A 171 -8.66 -16.71 -12.67
C LEU A 171 -8.84 -18.13 -12.11
N GLU A 172 -7.98 -18.48 -11.16
CA GLU A 172 -8.06 -19.69 -10.35
C GLU A 172 -9.00 -19.48 -9.16
N LEU A 173 -10.30 -19.46 -9.43
CA LEU A 173 -11.31 -19.38 -8.36
C LEU A 173 -11.32 -20.69 -7.56
N PRO A 174 -11.35 -20.63 -6.21
CA PRO A 174 -11.53 -21.83 -5.41
C PRO A 174 -12.86 -22.48 -5.82
N VAL A 175 -12.77 -23.71 -6.33
CA VAL A 175 -13.95 -24.52 -6.62
C VAL A 175 -14.69 -24.69 -5.29
N GLU A 176 -15.90 -24.15 -5.17
CA GLU A 176 -16.79 -24.54 -4.07
C GLU A 176 -16.90 -26.06 -4.13
N LEU A 177 -16.30 -26.74 -3.14
CA LEU A 177 -16.58 -28.15 -2.95
C LEU A 177 -18.08 -28.25 -2.70
N PRO A 178 -18.84 -29.03 -3.50
CA PRO A 178 -20.28 -29.18 -3.27
C PRO A 178 -20.49 -29.70 -1.85
N ASP A 179 -21.49 -29.15 -1.17
CA ASP A 179 -21.93 -29.54 0.18
C ASP A 179 -22.05 -31.06 0.31
N THR A 180 -20.98 -31.72 0.77
CA THR A 180 -21.08 -33.10 1.23
C THR A 180 -21.70 -33.07 2.62
N ASN A 181 -23.04 -32.99 2.69
CA ASN A 181 -23.88 -33.78 3.61
C ASN A 181 -25.38 -33.47 3.45
N HIS A 182 -25.97 -33.93 2.35
CA HIS A 182 -27.30 -34.55 2.41
C HIS A 182 -27.15 -36.05 2.15
N ALA A 183 -26.96 -36.84 3.21
CA ALA A 183 -27.28 -38.26 3.23
C ALA A 183 -27.26 -38.83 4.66
N VAL A 184 -28.34 -38.64 5.41
CA VAL A 184 -28.88 -39.72 6.28
C VAL A 184 -30.40 -39.65 6.23
N GLN A 185 -30.99 -40.28 5.21
CA GLN A 185 -32.26 -40.98 5.36
C GLN A 185 -31.93 -42.45 5.59
N THR A 186 -32.19 -42.92 6.81
CA THR A 186 -32.41 -44.32 7.28
C THR A 186 -32.50 -44.15 8.80
N THR A 187 -33.58 -44.46 9.51
CA THR A 187 -34.59 -45.52 9.36
C THR A 187 -35.84 -45.11 10.13
#